data_AF-A0A7S3F8B2-F1
#
_entry.id   AF-A0A7S3F8B2-F1
#
_cell.length_a   1.000
_cell.length_b   1.000
_cell.length_c   1.000
_cell.angle_alpha   90.00
_cell.angle_beta   90.00
_cell.angle_gamma   90.00
#
_symmetry.space_group_name_H-M   'P 1'
#
loop_
_entity.id
_entity.type
_entity.pdbx_description
1 polymer ?
#
loop_
_entity_poly.entity_id
_entity_poly.type
_entity_poly.pdbx_seq_one_letter_code
_entity_poly.pdbx_strand_id
1 'polypeptide(L)'
;YGLSVPEAALPSATLEQGLDVLELMRNVHTFVSEFCYYLNGNLFVEKLGAASERKHLHTISVRHIANSIRMHGAGVVDTIVNFIFQFLASRMTQLSSLLLDDLVRSPLVREVRHIERQRAKAEAAARERQRKALSVGLADLDYEEEDAAGARRGSLVADPTTARISQPYPI
;
A
#
# COMPACT_ATOMS: atom_id res chain seq x y z
N TYR A 1 -24.86 -15.07 26.74
CA TYR A 1 -24.55 -15.26 25.31
C TYR A 1 -24.45 -16.76 25.05
N GLY A 2 -25.53 -17.35 24.52
CA GLY A 2 -25.60 -18.78 24.15
C GLY A 2 -24.86 -19.09 22.85
N LEU A 3 -23.56 -18.83 22.84
CA LEU A 3 -22.70 -19.23 21.72
C LEU A 3 -22.39 -20.72 21.91
N SER A 4 -22.96 -21.56 21.05
CA SER A 4 -22.49 -22.93 20.85
C SER A 4 -21.08 -22.84 20.26
N VAL A 5 -20.07 -22.95 21.12
CA VAL A 5 -18.69 -23.11 20.68
C VAL A 5 -18.59 -24.56 20.23
N PRO A 6 -18.46 -24.87 18.92
CA PRO A 6 -18.13 -26.22 18.51
C PRO A 6 -16.83 -26.57 19.22
N GLU A 7 -16.86 -27.68 19.96
CA GLU A 7 -15.79 -28.13 20.85
C GLU A 7 -14.44 -27.96 20.15
N ALA A 8 -13.66 -26.99 20.63
CA ALA A 8 -12.34 -26.62 20.08
C ALA A 8 -11.27 -27.64 20.48
N ALA A 9 -11.64 -28.92 20.59
CA ALA A 9 -10.71 -30.01 20.69
C ALA A 9 -10.14 -30.25 19.29
N LEU A 10 -9.13 -29.45 18.92
CA LEU A 10 -8.22 -29.86 17.85
C LEU A 10 -7.71 -31.26 18.25
N PRO A 11 -7.90 -32.29 17.41
CA PRO A 11 -7.52 -33.65 17.77
C PRO A 11 -6.06 -33.68 18.24
N SER A 12 -5.82 -34.14 19.48
CA SER A 12 -4.48 -34.26 20.06
C SER A 12 -3.60 -35.29 19.33
N ALA A 13 -4.18 -36.03 18.39
CA ALA A 13 -3.51 -37.04 17.58
C ALA A 13 -3.65 -36.70 16.10
N THR A 14 -2.51 -36.50 15.44
CA THR A 14 -2.42 -36.45 13.98
C THR A 14 -2.39 -37.87 13.45
N LEU A 15 -3.45 -38.29 12.76
CA LEU A 15 -3.45 -39.54 12.03
C LEU A 15 -2.65 -39.33 10.72
N GLU A 16 -1.45 -39.92 10.62
CA GLU A 16 -0.65 -39.92 9.39
C GLU A 16 -1.24 -40.92 8.39
N GLN A 17 -2.42 -40.61 7.85
CA GLN A 17 -2.94 -41.35 6.70
C GLN A 17 -2.10 -41.02 5.46
N GLY A 18 -1.73 -42.06 4.70
CA GLY A 18 -0.81 -42.02 3.55
C GLY A 18 -1.31 -41.18 2.37
N LEU A 19 -1.35 -39.87 2.56
CA LEU A 19 -1.67 -38.89 1.54
C LEU A 19 -0.48 -38.76 0.59
N ASP A 20 -0.70 -39.06 -0.69
CA ASP A 20 0.32 -38.82 -1.72
C ASP A 20 0.29 -37.36 -2.16
N VAL A 21 1.41 -36.67 -1.93
CA VAL A 21 1.62 -35.27 -2.31
C VAL A 21 1.49 -35.08 -3.82
N LEU A 22 1.79 -36.10 -4.64
CA LEU A 22 1.71 -35.96 -6.09
C LEU A 22 0.26 -35.91 -6.59
N GLU A 23 -0.63 -36.70 -6.00
CA GLU A 23 -2.08 -36.59 -6.24
C GLU A 23 -2.64 -35.23 -5.82
N LEU A 24 -2.21 -34.75 -4.65
CA LEU A 24 -2.58 -33.42 -4.17
C LEU A 24 -2.16 -32.31 -5.15
N MET A 25 -0.96 -32.43 -5.72
CA MET A 25 -0.39 -31.40 -6.61
C MET A 25 -1.02 -31.41 -8.01
N ARG A 26 -1.56 -32.54 -8.46
CA ARG A 26 -2.44 -32.56 -9.65
C ARG A 26 -3.70 -31.70 -9.45
N ASN A 27 -4.23 -31.67 -8.22
CA ASN A 27 -5.39 -30.88 -7.84
C ASN A 27 -5.00 -29.66 -6.99
N VAL A 28 -3.94 -28.95 -7.39
CA VAL A 28 -3.39 -27.79 -6.65
C VAL A 28 -4.43 -26.69 -6.38
N HIS A 29 -5.43 -26.53 -7.24
CA HIS A 29 -6.52 -25.57 -7.05
C HIS A 29 -7.39 -25.88 -5.83
N THR A 30 -7.67 -27.16 -5.59
CA THR A 30 -8.38 -27.66 -4.40
C THR A 30 -7.51 -27.47 -3.17
N PHE A 31 -6.22 -27.83 -3.25
CA PHE A 31 -5.26 -27.64 -2.16
C PHE A 31 -5.20 -26.18 -1.66
N VAL A 32 -5.07 -25.22 -2.57
CA VAL A 32 -5.00 -23.79 -2.20
C VAL A 32 -6.31 -23.28 -1.60
N SER A 33 -7.45 -23.85 -2.01
CA SER A 33 -8.78 -23.43 -1.54
C SER A 33 -9.10 -24.04 -0.17
N GLU A 34 -8.66 -25.27 0.09
CA GLU A 34 -9.11 -26.06 1.24
C GLU A 34 -8.08 -26.14 2.37
N PHE A 35 -6.81 -25.79 2.15
CA PHE A 35 -5.78 -25.88 3.18
C PHE A 35 -5.30 -24.50 3.67
N CYS A 36 -4.92 -24.45 4.94
CA CYS A 36 -4.25 -23.33 5.60
C CYS A 36 -2.86 -23.76 6.05
N TYR A 37 -1.87 -22.88 5.92
CA TYR A 37 -0.52 -23.15 6.39
C TYR A 37 -0.34 -22.73 7.85
N TYR A 38 0.07 -23.67 8.71
CA TYR A 38 0.47 -23.41 10.07
C TYR A 38 2.00 -23.32 10.15
N LEU A 39 2.50 -22.09 10.12
CA LEU A 39 3.94 -21.79 10.06
C LEU A 39 4.73 -22.43 11.20
N ASN A 40 4.26 -22.31 12.44
CA ASN A 40 4.99 -22.81 13.61
C ASN A 40 5.13 -24.34 13.60
N GLY A 41 4.15 -25.05 13.05
CA GLY A 41 4.18 -26.51 12.93
C GLY A 41 4.70 -27.01 11.58
N ASN A 42 5.04 -26.11 10.66
CA ASN A 42 5.46 -26.46 9.29
C ASN A 42 4.55 -27.49 8.62
N LEU A 43 3.23 -27.29 8.76
CA LEU A 43 2.24 -28.22 8.25
C LEU A 43 1.05 -27.45 7.66
N PHE A 44 0.43 -28.04 6.64
CA PHE A 44 -0.84 -27.57 6.13
C PHE A 44 -1.97 -28.31 6.83
N VAL A 45 -2.99 -27.60 7.29
CA VAL A 45 -4.21 -28.17 7.87
C VAL A 45 -5.36 -27.86 6.95
N GLU A 46 -6.18 -28.87 6.68
CA GLU A 46 -7.45 -28.70 5.99
C GLU A 46 -8.41 -27.80 6.80
N LYS A 47 -9.13 -26.92 6.10
CA LYS A 47 -10.14 -26.04 6.70
C LYS A 47 -11.34 -26.85 7.17
N LEU A 48 -11.91 -26.46 8.31
CA LEU A 48 -13.09 -27.13 8.88
C LEU A 48 -14.28 -27.19 7.91
N GLY A 49 -14.44 -26.18 7.05
CA GLY A 49 -15.51 -26.15 6.04
C GLY A 49 -15.36 -27.19 4.92
N ALA A 50 -14.14 -27.65 4.62
CA ALA A 50 -13.89 -28.70 3.63
C ALA A 50 -14.06 -30.11 4.23
N ALA A 51 -13.91 -30.24 5.55
CA ALA A 51 -14.06 -31.49 6.27
C ALA A 51 -15.49 -31.76 6.79
N SER A 52 -16.52 -31.21 6.12
CA SER A 52 -17.92 -31.27 6.61
C SER A 52 -18.43 -32.70 6.87
N GLU A 53 -17.87 -33.71 6.21
CA GLU A 53 -18.28 -35.12 6.35
C GLU A 53 -17.26 -35.96 7.14
N ARG A 54 -16.07 -35.43 7.42
CA ARG A 54 -14.96 -36.18 8.04
C ARG A 54 -14.72 -35.71 9.47
N LYS A 55 -14.65 -36.67 10.40
CA LYS A 55 -14.36 -36.42 11.83
C LYS A 55 -12.91 -35.97 12.08
N HIS A 56 -12.05 -36.02 11.07
CA HIS A 56 -10.64 -35.69 11.16
C HIS A 56 -10.25 -34.79 9.98
N LEU A 57 -9.37 -33.83 10.26
CA LEU A 57 -8.81 -32.92 9.26
C LEU A 57 -7.57 -33.55 8.63
N HIS A 58 -7.45 -33.45 7.30
CA HIS A 58 -6.20 -33.82 6.65
C HIS A 58 -5.09 -32.84 7.02
N THR A 59 -3.91 -33.38 7.28
CA THR A 59 -2.70 -32.62 7.58
C THR A 59 -1.57 -33.02 6.64
N ILE A 60 -0.86 -32.06 6.07
CA ILE A 60 0.31 -32.30 5.22
C ILE A 60 1.53 -31.76 5.96
N SER A 61 2.40 -32.67 6.41
CA SER A 61 3.67 -32.34 7.05
C SER A 61 4.84 -32.68 6.12
N VAL A 62 6.05 -32.29 6.53
CA VAL A 62 7.30 -32.68 5.87
C VAL A 62 7.44 -34.22 5.76
N ARG A 63 6.82 -34.99 6.66
CA ARG A 63 6.86 -36.47 6.58
C ARG A 63 6.09 -37.01 5.38
N HIS A 64 4.95 -36.41 5.04
CA HIS A 64 4.18 -36.79 3.85
C HIS A 64 4.96 -36.48 2.57
N ILE A 65 5.65 -35.33 2.53
CA ILE A 65 6.55 -34.98 1.42
C ILE A 65 7.71 -35.99 1.32
N ALA A 66 8.33 -36.33 2.44
CA ALA A 66 9.41 -37.31 2.48
C ALA A 66 8.92 -38.72 2.05
N ASN A 67 7.69 -39.10 2.40
CA ASN A 67 7.07 -40.33 1.93
C ASN A 67 6.88 -40.33 0.41
N SER A 68 6.34 -39.26 -0.17
CA SER A 68 6.19 -39.16 -1.63
C SER A 68 7.54 -39.22 -2.35
N ILE A 69 8.60 -38.60 -1.81
CA ILE A 69 9.97 -38.72 -2.37
C ILE A 69 10.47 -40.17 -2.28
N ARG A 70 10.23 -40.87 -1.16
CA ARG A 70 10.63 -42.28 -1.00
C ARG A 70 9.90 -43.21 -1.96
N MET A 71 8.61 -42.97 -2.22
CA MET A 71 7.79 -43.84 -3.06
C MET A 71 7.95 -43.57 -4.55
N HIS A 72 8.08 -42.29 -4.94
CA HIS A 72 8.06 -41.88 -6.35
C HIS A 72 9.40 -41.29 -6.83
N GLY A 73 10.39 -41.18 -5.95
CA GLY A 73 11.74 -40.69 -6.27
C GLY A 73 11.87 -39.17 -6.22
N ALA A 74 13.07 -38.69 -6.52
CA ALA A 74 13.39 -37.26 -6.48
C ALA A 74 12.61 -36.41 -7.50
N GLY A 75 12.17 -37.00 -8.62
CA GLY A 75 11.40 -36.32 -9.67
C GLY A 75 10.01 -35.84 -9.24
N VAL A 76 9.55 -36.26 -8.05
CA VAL A 76 8.38 -35.65 -7.39
C VAL A 76 8.59 -34.17 -7.19
N VAL A 77 9.76 -33.75 -6.72
CA VAL A 77 10.02 -32.34 -6.41
C VAL A 77 9.91 -31.50 -7.67
N ASP A 78 10.50 -31.94 -8.79
CA ASP A 78 10.42 -31.25 -10.08
C ASP A 78 8.97 -31.13 -10.57
N THR A 79 8.22 -32.22 -10.42
CA THR A 79 6.80 -32.27 -10.78
C THR A 79 5.97 -31.28 -9.95
N ILE A 80 6.21 -31.22 -8.63
CA ILE A 80 5.55 -30.29 -7.71
C ILE A 80 5.86 -28.84 -8.08
N VAL A 81 7.14 -28.52 -8.29
CA VAL A 81 7.58 -27.17 -8.67
C VAL A 81 6.92 -26.74 -9.96
N ASN A 82 6.85 -27.63 -10.97
CA ASN A 82 6.18 -27.34 -12.23
C ASN A 82 4.68 -27.08 -12.04
N PHE A 83 3.95 -27.90 -11.26
CA PHE A 83 2.53 -27.67 -10.99
C PHE A 83 2.28 -26.33 -10.29
N ILE A 84 3.09 -26.00 -9.27
CA ILE A 84 2.97 -24.73 -8.55
C ILE A 84 3.25 -23.55 -9.49
N PHE A 85 4.28 -23.65 -10.32
CA PHE A 85 4.62 -22.61 -11.29
C PHE A 85 3.49 -22.37 -12.30
N GLN A 86 2.95 -23.45 -12.89
CA GLN A 86 1.83 -23.35 -13.83
C GLN A 86 0.59 -22.74 -13.19
N PHE A 87 0.27 -23.14 -11.95
CA PHE A 87 -0.85 -22.57 -11.20
C PHE A 87 -0.66 -21.08 -10.95
N LEU A 88 0.52 -20.68 -10.47
CA LEU A 88 0.81 -19.27 -10.18
C LEU A 88 0.80 -18.43 -11.45
N ALA A 89 1.40 -18.90 -12.54
CA ALA A 89 1.37 -18.22 -13.83
C ALA A 89 -0.06 -18.00 -14.33
N SER A 90 -0.93 -19.02 -14.22
CA SER A 90 -2.34 -18.91 -14.58
C SER A 90 -3.07 -17.86 -13.73
N ARG A 91 -2.88 -17.88 -12.40
CA ARG A 91 -3.51 -16.92 -11.48
C ARG A 91 -3.00 -15.50 -11.68
N MET A 92 -1.71 -15.31 -11.92
CA MET A 92 -1.13 -13.99 -12.21
C MET A 92 -1.64 -13.45 -13.54
N THR A 93 -1.83 -14.30 -14.55
CA THR A 93 -2.43 -13.91 -15.82
C THR A 93 -3.88 -13.46 -15.62
N GLN A 94 -4.68 -14.24 -14.89
CA GLN A 94 -6.07 -13.88 -14.54
C GLN A 94 -6.14 -12.56 -13.76
N LEU A 95 -5.23 -12.37 -12.80
CA LEU A 95 -5.13 -11.14 -12.02
C LEU A 95 -4.75 -9.95 -12.91
N SER A 96 -3.78 -10.12 -13.82
CA SER A 96 -3.40 -9.06 -14.75
C SER A 96 -4.54 -8.68 -15.69
N SER A 97 -5.30 -9.66 -16.21
CA SER A 97 -6.46 -9.38 -17.05
C SER A 97 -7.57 -8.68 -16.28
N LEU A 98 -7.80 -9.04 -15.00
CA LEU A 98 -8.76 -8.36 -14.14
C LEU A 98 -8.35 -6.91 -13.82
N LEU A 99 -7.05 -6.66 -13.59
CA LEU A 99 -6.54 -5.31 -13.35
C LEU A 99 -6.59 -4.43 -14.61
N LEU A 100 -6.46 -5.03 -15.78
CA LEU A 100 -6.50 -4.35 -17.07
C LEU A 100 -7.91 -4.16 -17.61
N ASP A 101 -8.91 -4.84 -17.03
CA ASP A 101 -10.31 -4.71 -17.41
C ASP A 101 -10.78 -3.26 -17.25
N ASP A 102 -11.46 -2.73 -18.27
CA ASP A 102 -11.88 -1.33 -18.34
C ASP A 102 -12.86 -0.97 -17.21
N LEU A 103 -13.57 -1.96 -16.64
CA LEU A 103 -14.44 -1.79 -15.48
C LEU A 103 -13.67 -1.44 -14.20
N VAL A 104 -12.44 -1.93 -14.03
CA VAL A 104 -11.58 -1.61 -12.88
C VAL A 104 -10.70 -0.41 -13.21
N ARG A 105 -10.22 -0.31 -14.45
CA ARG A 105 -9.33 0.76 -14.90
C ARG A 105 -10.03 2.12 -14.98
N SER A 106 -11.27 2.17 -15.47
CA SER A 106 -11.96 3.45 -15.70
C SER A 106 -12.33 4.22 -14.43
N PRO A 107 -12.79 3.60 -13.32
CA PRO A 107 -12.96 4.28 -12.04
C PRO A 107 -11.63 4.78 -11.47
N LEU A 108 -10.57 3.95 -11.52
CA LEU A 108 -9.24 4.33 -11.03
C LEU A 108 -8.69 5.56 -11.78
N VAL A 109 -8.78 5.57 -13.11
CA VAL A 109 -8.35 6.73 -13.93
C VAL A 109 -9.20 7.96 -13.63
N ARG A 110 -10.51 7.79 -13.41
CA ARG A 110 -11.39 8.91 -13.03
C ARG A 110 -11.01 9.49 -11.67
N GLU A 111 -10.64 8.65 -10.72
CA GLU A 111 -10.23 9.02 -9.38
C GLU A 111 -8.88 9.76 -9.39
N VAL A 112 -7.89 9.25 -10.15
CA VAL A 112 -6.61 9.94 -10.37
C VAL A 112 -6.85 11.34 -10.95
N ARG A 113 -7.66 11.46 -12.00
CA ARG A 113 -8.01 12.77 -12.59
C ARG A 113 -8.75 13.67 -11.61
N HIS A 114 -9.54 13.12 -10.69
CA HIS A 114 -10.20 13.91 -9.66
C HIS A 114 -9.19 14.49 -8.66
N ILE A 115 -8.23 13.68 -8.21
CA ILE A 115 -7.17 14.10 -7.28
C ILE A 115 -6.29 15.18 -7.92
N GLU A 116 -5.91 15.03 -9.18
CA GLU A 116 -5.12 16.05 -9.91
C GLU A 116 -5.86 17.38 -10.01
N ARG A 117 -7.16 17.35 -10.33
CA ARG A 117 -7.99 18.58 -10.35
C ARG A 117 -8.09 19.25 -8.99
N GLN A 118 -8.20 18.47 -7.92
CA GLN A 118 -8.23 19.01 -6.55
C GLN A 118 -6.89 19.68 -6.21
N ARG A 119 -5.77 19.04 -6.54
CA ARG A 119 -4.43 19.62 -6.34
C ARG A 119 -4.24 20.91 -7.14
N ALA A 120 -4.58 20.92 -8.42
CA ALA A 120 -4.48 22.11 -9.25
C ALA A 120 -5.34 23.28 -8.73
N LYS A 121 -6.56 23.00 -8.25
CA LYS A 121 -7.42 24.01 -7.61
C LYS A 121 -6.82 24.52 -6.29
N ALA A 122 -6.25 23.63 -5.48
CA ALA A 122 -5.60 24.01 -4.23
C ALA A 122 -4.36 24.90 -4.49
N GLU A 123 -3.55 24.57 -5.49
CA GLU A 123 -2.40 25.38 -5.92
C GLU A 123 -2.82 26.74 -6.49
N ALA A 124 -3.88 26.79 -7.30
CA ALA A 124 -4.41 28.05 -7.82
C ALA A 124 -4.94 28.95 -6.68
N ALA A 125 -5.66 28.37 -5.72
CA ALA A 125 -6.13 29.08 -4.53
C ALA A 125 -4.97 29.55 -3.64
N ALA A 126 -3.89 28.78 -3.52
CA ALA A 126 -2.69 29.20 -2.80
C ALA A 126 -2.00 30.38 -3.49
N ARG A 127 -1.84 30.33 -4.83
CA ARG A 127 -1.27 31.45 -5.62
C ARG A 127 -2.12 32.71 -5.51
N GLU A 128 -3.44 32.60 -5.55
CA GLU A 128 -4.32 33.76 -5.41
C GLU A 128 -4.24 34.39 -4.01
N ARG A 129 -4.19 33.57 -2.95
CA ARG A 129 -3.95 34.06 -1.58
C ARG A 129 -2.62 34.79 -1.46
N GLN A 130 -1.57 34.23 -2.06
CA GLN A 130 -0.25 34.85 -2.06
C GLN A 130 -0.23 36.17 -2.83
N ARG A 131 -0.97 36.26 -3.95
CA ARG A 131 -1.13 37.50 -4.71
C ARG A 131 -1.90 38.58 -3.93
N LYS A 132 -2.98 38.19 -3.22
CA LYS A 132 -3.74 39.11 -2.36
C LYS A 132 -2.90 39.62 -1.19
N ALA A 133 -2.11 38.76 -0.56
CA ALA A 133 -1.19 39.18 0.50
C ALA A 133 -0.14 40.18 0.00
N LEU A 134 0.42 39.94 -1.19
CA LEU A 134 1.36 40.87 -1.85
C LEU A 134 0.71 42.21 -2.21
N SER A 135 -0.53 42.22 -2.72
CA SER A 135 -1.22 43.47 -3.05
C SER A 135 -1.63 44.28 -1.82
N VAL A 136 -1.98 43.61 -0.72
CA VAL A 136 -2.26 44.27 0.56
C VAL A 136 -0.98 44.90 1.11
N GLY A 137 0.13 44.15 1.12
CA GLY A 137 1.42 44.70 1.56
C GLY A 137 1.95 45.84 0.67
N LEU A 138 1.55 45.92 -0.60
CA LEU A 138 1.88 47.06 -1.47
C LEU A 138 1.01 48.29 -1.15
N ALA A 139 -0.28 48.08 -0.91
CA ALA A 139 -1.20 49.16 -0.52
C ALA A 139 -0.79 49.80 0.82
N ASP A 140 -0.32 48.98 1.78
CA ASP A 140 0.18 49.48 3.07
C ASP A 140 1.44 50.37 2.91
N LEU A 141 2.24 50.18 1.85
CA LEU A 141 3.37 51.07 1.53
C LEU A 141 2.91 52.38 0.88
N ASP A 142 1.89 52.33 0.01
CA ASP A 142 1.33 53.52 -0.63
C ASP A 142 0.64 54.45 0.39
N TYR A 143 0.05 53.90 1.46
CA TYR A 143 -0.50 54.69 2.57
C TYR A 143 0.58 55.37 3.43
N GLU A 144 1.73 54.72 3.65
CA GLU A 144 2.86 55.32 4.37
C GLU A 144 3.59 56.41 3.54
N GLU A 145 3.54 56.32 2.20
CA GLU A 145 4.14 57.33 1.31
C GLU A 145 3.29 58.61 1.19
N GLU A 146 1.95 58.51 1.29
CA GLU A 146 1.06 59.69 1.29
C GLU A 146 1.18 60.52 2.58
N ASP A 147 1.37 59.89 3.74
CA ASP A 147 1.60 60.60 5.01
C ASP A 147 2.97 61.31 5.05
N ALA A 148 3.97 60.78 4.34
CA ALA A 148 5.29 61.42 4.20
C ALA A 148 5.28 62.66 3.26
N ALA A 149 4.33 62.73 2.31
CA ALA A 149 4.22 63.83 1.35
C ALA A 149 3.54 65.09 1.91
N GLY A 150 2.76 64.96 3.00
CA GLY A 150 2.07 66.07 3.67
C GLY A 150 2.95 66.95 4.57
N ALA A 151 4.18 66.51 4.92
CA ALA A 151 5.01 67.14 5.95
C ALA A 151 6.09 68.12 5.44
N ARG A 152 5.89 68.79 4.29
CA ARG A 152 6.87 69.77 3.76
C ARG A 152 6.26 71.16 3.48
N ARG A 153 5.81 71.83 4.54
CA ARG A 153 5.73 73.30 4.61
C ARG A 153 6.12 73.76 6.01
N GLY A 154 7.34 74.31 6.15
CA GLY A 154 7.72 75.01 7.38
C GLY A 154 9.22 75.16 7.62
N SER A 155 9.72 76.36 7.33
CA SER A 155 10.87 77.03 7.96
C SER A 155 12.31 76.61 7.62
N LEU A 156 13.00 77.54 6.97
CA LEU A 156 14.45 77.70 6.99
C LEU A 156 14.99 77.81 8.42
N VAL A 157 16.09 77.12 8.72
CA VAL A 157 17.24 77.66 9.45
C VAL A 157 18.49 77.08 8.80
N ALA A 158 19.38 77.96 8.36
CA ALA A 158 20.72 77.61 7.89
C ALA A 158 21.64 77.34 9.09
N ASP A 159 22.54 76.35 8.98
CA ASP A 159 23.96 76.67 9.05
C ASP A 159 24.85 75.53 8.50
N PRO A 160 26.02 75.86 7.93
CA PRO A 160 26.82 74.97 7.10
C PRO A 160 28.11 74.57 7.82
N THR A 161 28.36 73.27 8.02
CA THR A 161 29.74 72.83 8.28
C THR A 161 29.96 71.37 7.86
N THR A 162 30.65 71.25 6.73
CA THR A 162 31.80 70.36 6.56
C THR A 162 31.57 68.85 6.74
N ALA A 163 31.36 68.21 5.58
CA ALA A 163 32.12 67.08 5.06
C ALA A 163 32.79 66.11 6.06
N ARG A 164 32.52 64.81 5.89
CA ARG A 164 33.55 63.79 5.61
C ARG A 164 32.94 62.41 5.30
N ILE A 165 33.27 61.89 4.10
CA ILE A 165 33.85 60.56 3.84
C ILE A 165 32.97 59.37 4.23
N SER A 166 32.21 58.79 3.30
CA SER A 166 32.57 57.57 2.54
C SER A 166 33.43 56.55 3.29
N GLN A 167 32.83 55.45 3.75
CA GLN A 167 33.13 54.12 3.21
C GLN A 167 32.23 53.03 3.83
N PRO A 168 31.99 51.94 3.10
CA PRO A 168 31.09 50.84 3.46
C PRO A 168 31.83 49.77 4.28
N TYR A 169 31.12 48.82 4.91
CA TYR A 169 31.60 47.43 5.10
C TYR A 169 30.49 46.49 5.66
N PRO A 170 30.67 45.16 5.57
CA PRO A 170 29.65 44.12 5.42
C PRO A 170 29.36 43.48 6.81
N ILE A 171 28.46 42.50 6.98
CA ILE A 171 28.52 41.05 6.69
C ILE A 171 27.08 40.55 6.59
#